data_AF-A0A1Q8S4I2-F1
#
_entry.id   AF-A0A1Q8S4I2-F1
#
_cell.length_a   1.000
_cell.length_b   1.000
_cell.length_c   1.000
_cell.angle_alpha   90.00
_cell.angle_beta   90.00
_cell.angle_gamma   90.00
#
_symmetry.space_group_name_H-M   'P 1'
#
loop_
_entity.id
_entity.type
_entity.pdbx_description
1 polymer ?
#
loop_
_entity_poly.entity_id
_entity_poly.type
_entity_poly.pdbx_seq_one_letter_code
_entity_poly.pdbx_strand_id
1 'polypeptide(L)'
;MSADLLEDLALSSTYIPSTASNFAIMYGCNDVQMAIIEDRIRKAGDQLHHPLLMPGIFAELERDRLVKAVEKLIDRFTLRSDRLENATWSPESDLDGKQTQEHLSLCLQSRSLMDHIRSVKRQLNKLLREIDEVNEELASLSAANQLPADLASLTSVGKKMKRRVQDIMIEYDDKIDDCNMMLCNTSLAMQTVWNHIARTDSKTNNVIAVQTRHESTQMRTIALLTMIYLPLSSVAGIFSMDMFNWEAADGESIVSKHIWLFGVLAAGLTLLTFLAWFLGTRREKVLAEKSDEYFEKPERRNTGAFV
;
A
#
# COMPACT_ATOMS: atom_id res chain seq x y z
N MET A 1 -21.35 8.77 0.86
CA MET A 1 -21.77 8.23 2.17
C MET A 1 -20.54 8.23 3.06
N SER A 2 -20.33 9.31 3.79
CA SER A 2 -19.27 9.49 4.79
C SER A 2 -19.76 8.88 6.10
N ALA A 3 -19.50 7.59 6.30
CA ALA A 3 -19.93 6.85 7.50
C ALA A 3 -18.87 6.85 8.62
N ASP A 4 -17.77 7.58 8.48
CA ASP A 4 -16.56 7.38 9.29
C ASP A 4 -16.39 8.33 10.49
N LEU A 5 -17.32 9.26 10.74
CA LEU A 5 -17.35 10.02 11.99
C LEU A 5 -18.66 9.75 12.72
N LEU A 6 -18.66 8.71 13.55
CA LEU A 6 -19.62 8.58 14.63
C LEU A 6 -19.53 9.84 15.52
N GLU A 7 -20.69 10.36 15.96
CA GLU A 7 -20.85 11.53 16.85
C GLU A 7 -20.70 12.92 16.21
N ASP A 8 -21.28 13.14 15.02
CA ASP A 8 -21.35 14.49 14.45
C ASP A 8 -22.29 15.41 15.25
N LEU A 9 -21.76 16.60 15.55
CA LEU A 9 -22.44 17.65 16.32
C LEU A 9 -22.90 18.77 15.38
N ALA A 10 -24.07 19.33 15.65
CA ALA A 10 -24.53 20.55 15.00
C ALA A 10 -25.04 21.55 16.03
N LEU A 11 -24.78 22.85 15.81
CA LEU A 11 -25.24 23.94 16.66
C LEU A 11 -26.08 24.93 15.84
N SER A 12 -27.20 25.34 16.42
CA SER A 12 -27.93 26.55 16.03
C SER A 12 -27.94 27.50 17.24
N SER A 13 -27.55 28.75 17.06
CA SER A 13 -27.53 29.77 18.12
C SER A 13 -28.16 31.05 17.59
N THR A 14 -28.97 31.72 18.40
CA THR A 14 -29.62 32.99 18.08
C THR A 14 -29.50 33.92 19.26
N TYR A 15 -28.93 35.10 19.02
CA TYR A 15 -28.77 36.13 20.04
C TYR A 15 -29.81 37.23 19.83
N ILE A 16 -30.46 37.64 20.91
CA ILE A 16 -31.45 38.73 20.91
C ILE A 16 -30.87 39.90 21.70
N PRO A 17 -30.40 40.98 21.03
CA PRO A 17 -29.74 42.10 21.71
C PRO A 17 -30.65 42.84 22.68
N SER A 18 -31.95 42.94 22.39
CA SER A 18 -32.92 43.68 23.23
C SER A 18 -33.15 43.06 24.61
N THR A 19 -32.89 41.75 24.76
CA THR A 19 -33.07 41.01 26.01
C THR A 19 -31.76 40.43 26.54
N ALA A 20 -30.63 40.72 25.89
CA ALA A 20 -29.32 40.15 26.19
C ALA A 20 -29.37 38.61 26.40
N SER A 21 -30.17 37.93 25.57
CA SER A 21 -30.46 36.51 25.72
C SER A 21 -29.94 35.71 24.53
N ASN A 22 -29.30 34.57 24.80
CA ASN A 22 -28.80 33.64 23.80
C ASN A 22 -29.61 32.35 23.85
N PHE A 23 -30.24 31.99 22.73
CA PHE A 23 -30.97 30.74 22.56
C PHE A 23 -30.15 29.82 21.66
N ALA A 24 -29.84 28.62 22.13
CA ALA A 24 -29.04 27.67 21.37
C ALA A 24 -29.58 26.25 21.47
N ILE A 25 -29.47 25.50 20.38
CA ILE A 25 -29.83 24.10 20.28
C ILE A 25 -28.62 23.35 19.71
N MET A 26 -28.15 22.34 20.43
CA MET A 26 -27.12 21.41 19.97
C MET A 26 -27.75 20.05 19.63
N TYR A 27 -27.42 19.53 18.45
CA TYR A 27 -27.88 18.23 17.95
C TYR A 27 -26.73 17.22 17.95
N GLY A 28 -27.05 15.94 18.17
CA GLY A 28 -26.08 14.84 18.11
C GLY A 28 -25.25 14.62 19.36
N CYS A 29 -25.53 15.31 20.47
CA CYS A 29 -24.78 15.18 21.72
C CYS A 29 -25.01 13.82 22.39
N ASN A 30 -23.92 13.17 22.81
CA ASN A 30 -23.97 12.04 23.74
C ASN A 30 -24.05 12.52 25.21
N ASP A 31 -24.33 11.61 26.15
CA ASP A 31 -24.50 11.94 27.58
C ASP A 31 -23.24 12.61 28.18
N VAL A 32 -22.06 12.21 27.72
CA VAL A 32 -20.77 12.76 28.16
C VAL A 32 -20.61 14.20 27.69
N GLN A 33 -20.90 14.47 26.41
CA GLN A 33 -20.84 15.80 25.82
C GLN A 33 -21.88 16.72 26.47
N MET A 34 -23.08 16.22 26.76
CA MET A 34 -24.11 16.99 27.46
C MET A 34 -23.64 17.44 28.85
N ALA A 35 -23.05 16.53 29.63
CA ALA A 35 -22.48 16.88 30.94
C ALA A 35 -21.35 17.92 30.84
N ILE A 36 -20.48 17.83 29.83
CA ILE A 36 -19.41 18.81 29.58
C ILE A 36 -20.00 20.17 29.21
N ILE A 37 -21.04 20.21 28.37
CA ILE A 37 -21.72 21.44 27.97
C ILE A 37 -22.36 22.11 29.19
N GLU A 38 -23.11 21.35 30.00
CA GLU A 38 -23.74 21.87 31.21
C GLU A 38 -22.72 22.44 32.19
N ASP A 39 -21.62 21.72 32.43
CA ASP A 39 -20.54 22.17 33.33
C ASP A 39 -19.90 23.48 32.82
N ARG A 40 -19.64 23.58 31.51
CA ARG A 40 -19.08 24.79 30.89
C ARG A 40 -20.04 25.98 30.99
N ILE A 41 -21.34 25.77 30.79
CA ILE A 41 -22.36 26.82 30.93
C ILE A 41 -22.44 27.29 32.38
N ARG A 42 -22.46 26.37 33.35
CA ARG A 42 -22.49 26.72 34.79
C ARG A 42 -21.26 27.53 35.23
N LYS A 43 -20.10 27.27 34.62
CA LYS A 43 -18.83 27.98 34.88
C LYS A 43 -18.69 29.29 34.11
N ALA A 44 -19.57 29.58 33.15
CA ALA A 44 -19.45 30.77 32.30
C ALA A 44 -19.65 32.10 33.06
N GLY A 45 -20.34 32.08 34.21
CA GLY A 45 -20.56 33.25 35.06
C GLY A 45 -21.12 34.43 34.24
N ASP A 46 -20.46 35.57 34.31
CA ASP A 46 -20.87 36.81 33.62
C ASP A 46 -20.85 36.71 32.07
N GLN A 47 -20.25 35.66 31.51
CA GLN A 47 -20.19 35.42 30.07
C GLN A 47 -21.42 34.70 29.51
N LEU A 48 -22.38 34.33 30.37
CA LEU A 48 -23.58 33.57 29.99
C LEU A 48 -24.38 34.23 28.86
N HIS A 49 -24.40 35.57 28.86
CA HIS A 49 -25.14 36.38 27.90
C HIS A 49 -24.37 36.62 26.59
N HIS A 50 -23.12 36.18 26.50
CA HIS A 50 -22.29 36.47 25.33
C HIS A 50 -22.74 35.63 24.12
N PRO A 51 -22.97 36.24 22.93
CA PRO A 51 -23.44 35.52 21.73
C PRO A 51 -22.50 34.39 21.31
N LEU A 52 -21.19 34.60 21.49
CA LEU A 52 -20.17 33.62 21.12
C LEU A 52 -20.00 32.45 22.11
N LEU A 53 -20.62 32.46 23.30
CA LEU A 53 -20.41 31.41 24.30
C LEU A 53 -20.68 30.01 23.71
N MET A 54 -21.85 29.84 23.10
CA MET A 54 -22.27 28.55 22.53
C MET A 54 -21.43 28.13 21.32
N PRO A 55 -21.14 29.01 20.33
CA PRO A 55 -20.16 28.73 19.28
C PRO A 55 -18.77 28.35 19.81
N GLY A 56 -18.30 28.99 20.89
CA GLY A 56 -17.02 28.67 21.51
C GLY A 56 -17.00 27.31 22.20
N ILE A 57 -18.05 26.97 22.95
CA ILE A 57 -18.21 25.62 23.54
C ILE A 57 -18.22 24.56 22.44
N PHE A 58 -18.95 24.81 21.35
CA PHE A 58 -18.99 23.91 20.20
C PHE A 58 -17.61 23.72 19.57
N ALA A 59 -16.87 24.81 19.31
CA ALA A 59 -15.53 24.75 18.75
C ALA A 59 -14.56 23.94 19.64
N GLU A 60 -14.67 24.08 20.96
CA GLU A 60 -13.83 23.34 21.91
C GLU A 60 -14.16 21.84 21.99
N LEU A 61 -15.44 21.47 21.89
CA LEU A 61 -15.85 20.07 21.83
C LEU A 61 -15.33 19.41 20.55
N GLU A 62 -15.47 20.09 19.42
CA GLU A 62 -14.98 19.58 18.14
C GLU A 62 -13.46 19.47 18.14
N ARG A 63 -12.76 20.44 18.75
CA ARG A 63 -11.30 20.40 18.96
C ARG A 63 -10.90 19.17 19.76
N ASP A 64 -11.54 18.92 20.89
CA ASP A 64 -11.23 17.76 21.74
C ASP A 64 -11.47 16.43 21.01
N ARG A 65 -12.57 16.34 20.25
CA ARG A 65 -12.90 15.16 19.42
C ARG A 65 -11.81 14.89 18.38
N LEU A 66 -11.42 15.90 17.61
CA LEU A 66 -10.47 15.76 16.51
C LEU A 66 -9.04 15.54 16.98
N VAL A 67 -8.60 16.25 18.03
CA VAL A 67 -7.27 16.05 18.62
C VAL A 67 -7.12 14.62 19.13
N LYS A 68 -8.11 14.10 19.87
CA LYS A 68 -8.10 12.70 20.33
C LYS A 68 -8.11 11.69 19.18
N ALA A 69 -8.82 11.98 18.08
CA ALA A 69 -8.82 11.13 16.90
C ALA A 69 -7.43 11.08 16.25
N VAL A 70 -6.74 12.21 16.16
CA VAL A 70 -5.36 12.30 15.66
C VAL A 70 -4.40 11.54 16.56
N GLU A 71 -4.46 11.73 17.88
CA GLU A 71 -3.61 11.02 18.84
C GLU A 71 -3.75 9.50 18.72
N LYS A 72 -5.00 8.99 18.69
CA LYS A 72 -5.26 7.55 18.48
C LYS A 72 -4.74 7.04 17.15
N LEU A 73 -4.75 7.88 16.12
CA LEU A 73 -4.23 7.52 14.80
C LEU A 73 -2.71 7.47 14.83
N ILE A 74 -2.07 8.45 15.48
CA ILE A 74 -0.62 8.50 15.69
C ILE A 74 -0.15 7.25 16.43
N ASP A 75 -0.80 6.87 17.52
CA ASP A 75 -0.47 5.66 18.28
C ASP A 75 -0.50 4.38 17.41
N ARG A 76 -1.42 4.29 16.44
CA ARG A 76 -1.48 3.12 15.54
C ARG A 76 -0.29 3.04 14.60
N PHE A 77 0.15 4.19 14.10
CA PHE A 77 1.32 4.26 13.22
C PHE A 77 2.63 4.05 14.00
N THR A 78 2.78 4.59 15.21
CA THR A 78 3.99 4.35 16.03
C THR A 78 4.15 2.88 16.36
N LEU A 79 3.08 2.21 16.82
CA LEU A 79 3.06 0.77 17.08
C LEU A 79 3.41 -0.05 15.84
N ARG A 80 3.11 0.45 14.64
CA ARG A 80 3.42 -0.25 13.39
C ARG A 80 4.85 0.01 12.90
N SER A 81 5.33 1.25 13.04
CA SER A 81 6.73 1.58 12.73
C SER A 81 7.67 0.72 13.58
N ASP A 82 7.37 0.58 14.88
CA ASP A 82 8.16 -0.26 15.78
C ASP A 82 8.18 -1.74 15.35
N ARG A 83 7.05 -2.27 14.85
CA ARG A 83 7.01 -3.61 14.25
C ARG A 83 7.88 -3.72 13.00
N LEU A 84 7.90 -2.69 12.15
CA LEU A 84 8.71 -2.68 10.91
C LEU A 84 10.21 -2.60 11.22
N GLU A 85 10.59 -1.87 12.28
CA GLU A 85 11.99 -1.73 12.68
C GLU A 85 12.53 -2.98 13.41
N ASN A 86 11.71 -3.59 14.28
CA ASN A 86 12.16 -4.69 15.14
C ASN A 86 11.93 -6.08 14.54
N ALA A 87 11.02 -6.25 13.57
CA ALA A 87 10.78 -7.55 12.98
C ALA A 87 11.88 -7.92 11.96
N THR A 88 12.49 -9.09 12.13
CA THR A 88 13.21 -9.76 11.04
C THR A 88 12.17 -10.19 10.02
N TRP A 89 11.88 -9.32 9.06
CA TRP A 89 10.82 -9.55 8.08
C TRP A 89 11.15 -10.76 7.20
N SER A 90 10.20 -11.70 7.10
CA SER A 90 10.29 -12.87 6.22
C SER A 90 9.27 -12.74 5.07
N PRO A 91 9.67 -12.98 3.81
CA PRO A 91 8.77 -13.00 2.65
C PRO A 91 7.54 -13.89 2.80
N GLU A 92 7.64 -14.95 3.61
CA GLU A 92 6.56 -15.89 3.84
C GLU A 92 5.44 -15.32 4.74
N SER A 93 5.69 -14.20 5.43
CA SER A 93 4.76 -13.62 6.42
C SER A 93 3.64 -12.75 5.84
N ASP A 94 3.70 -12.36 4.55
CA ASP A 94 2.68 -11.52 3.89
C ASP A 94 2.22 -12.10 2.54
N LEU A 95 2.10 -13.43 2.43
CA LEU A 95 1.56 -14.12 1.24
C LEU A 95 0.10 -13.71 0.91
N ASP A 96 -0.63 -13.17 1.88
CA ASP A 96 -2.05 -12.81 1.80
C ASP A 96 -2.28 -11.30 1.57
N GLY A 97 -1.21 -10.50 1.47
CA GLY A 97 -1.29 -9.04 1.26
C GLY A 97 -1.94 -8.23 2.38
N LYS A 98 -2.24 -8.87 3.52
CA LYS A 98 -2.92 -8.26 4.68
C LYS A 98 -2.14 -7.08 5.23
N GLN A 99 -0.81 -7.17 5.33
CA GLN A 99 -0.01 -6.07 5.88
C GLN A 99 -0.03 -4.86 4.96
N THR A 100 -0.04 -5.09 3.65
CA THR A 100 -0.17 -4.04 2.63
C THR A 100 -1.52 -3.34 2.71
N GLN A 101 -2.60 -4.13 2.82
CA GLN A 101 -3.96 -3.60 2.91
C GLN A 101 -4.20 -2.82 4.22
N GLU A 102 -3.69 -3.31 5.35
CA GLU A 102 -3.73 -2.58 6.61
C GLU A 102 -2.99 -1.25 6.53
N HIS A 103 -1.77 -1.22 5.97
CA HIS A 103 -1.02 0.03 5.79
C HIS A 103 -1.78 1.03 4.92
N LEU A 104 -2.33 0.58 3.79
CA LEU A 104 -3.16 1.41 2.92
C LEU A 104 -4.38 1.96 3.68
N SER A 105 -5.05 1.12 4.48
CA SER A 105 -6.21 1.55 5.26
C SER A 105 -5.86 2.64 6.28
N LEU A 106 -4.71 2.53 6.96
CA LEU A 106 -4.22 3.57 7.88
C LEU A 106 -3.90 4.87 7.15
N CYS A 107 -3.27 4.81 5.97
CA CYS A 107 -3.01 5.99 5.15
C CYS A 107 -4.30 6.69 4.70
N LEU A 108 -5.31 5.91 4.30
CA LEU A 108 -6.62 6.45 3.90
C LEU A 108 -7.35 7.08 5.09
N GLN A 109 -7.34 6.44 6.26
CA GLN A 109 -7.90 7.00 7.50
C GLN A 109 -7.22 8.32 7.87
N SER A 110 -5.89 8.39 7.81
CA SER A 110 -5.12 9.61 8.09
C SER A 110 -5.50 10.73 7.13
N ARG A 111 -5.61 10.43 5.83
CA ARG A 111 -6.02 11.40 4.82
C ARG A 111 -7.44 11.92 5.06
N SER A 112 -8.38 11.02 5.34
CA SER A 112 -9.76 11.39 5.64
C SER A 112 -9.86 12.30 6.87
N LEU A 113 -9.11 11.98 7.93
CA LEU A 113 -9.07 12.79 9.15
C LEU A 113 -8.49 14.19 8.89
N MET A 114 -7.37 14.28 8.17
CA MET A 114 -6.80 15.59 7.79
C MET A 114 -7.76 16.41 6.93
N ASP A 115 -8.49 15.78 6.00
CA ASP A 115 -9.47 16.48 5.17
C ASP A 115 -10.65 17.01 6.01
N HIS A 116 -11.08 16.25 7.02
CA HIS A 116 -12.09 16.71 7.99
C HIS A 116 -11.57 17.88 8.83
N ILE A 117 -10.35 17.80 9.38
CA ILE A 117 -9.73 18.90 10.14
C ILE A 117 -9.61 20.15 9.27
N ARG A 118 -9.16 20.02 8.01
CA ARG A 118 -9.11 21.15 7.06
C ARG A 118 -10.49 21.74 6.81
N SER A 119 -11.53 20.91 6.72
CA SER A 119 -12.91 21.36 6.56
C SER A 119 -13.37 22.18 7.78
N VAL A 120 -13.18 21.65 8.99
CA VAL A 120 -13.54 22.36 10.23
C VAL A 120 -12.74 23.65 10.39
N LYS A 121 -11.44 23.64 10.09
CA LYS A 121 -10.59 24.85 10.09
C LYS A 121 -11.15 25.93 9.14
N ARG A 122 -11.62 25.56 7.94
CA ARG A 122 -12.27 26.51 7.02
C ARG A 122 -13.55 27.09 7.61
N GLN A 123 -14.33 26.31 8.36
CA GLN A 123 -15.53 26.84 9.04
C GLN A 123 -15.17 27.75 10.22
N LEU A 124 -14.14 27.41 11.02
CA LEU A 124 -13.64 28.29 12.08
C LEU A 124 -13.12 29.62 11.52
N ASN A 125 -12.49 29.60 10.34
CA ASN A 125 -12.06 30.82 9.68
C ASN A 125 -13.24 31.70 9.23
N LYS A 126 -14.37 31.11 8.86
CA LYS A 126 -15.61 31.88 8.62
C LYS A 126 -16.15 32.44 9.92
N LEU A 127 -16.23 31.62 10.98
CA LEU A 127 -16.64 32.05 12.31
C LEU A 127 -15.81 33.23 12.82
N LEU A 128 -14.50 33.26 12.57
CA LEU A 128 -13.65 34.41 12.93
C LEU A 128 -14.09 35.73 12.30
N ARG A 129 -14.62 35.71 11.07
CA ARG A 129 -15.14 36.91 10.40
C ARG A 129 -16.45 37.36 11.04
N GLU A 130 -17.34 36.41 11.31
CA GLU A 130 -18.61 36.67 12.02
C GLU A 130 -18.36 37.20 13.45
N ILE A 131 -17.31 36.73 14.12
CA ILE A 131 -16.90 37.24 15.44
C ILE A 131 -16.54 38.73 15.36
N ASP A 132 -15.88 39.17 14.29
CA ASP A 132 -15.55 40.58 14.10
C ASP A 132 -16.81 41.42 13.87
N GLU A 133 -17.73 40.95 13.03
CA GLU A 133 -19.03 41.60 12.80
C GLU A 133 -19.86 41.73 14.08
N VAL A 134 -19.96 40.64 14.86
CA VAL A 134 -20.65 40.66 16.16
C VAL A 134 -20.02 41.65 17.13
N ASN A 135 -18.68 41.74 17.17
CA ASN A 135 -17.99 42.70 18.03
C ASN A 135 -18.25 44.16 17.59
N GLU A 136 -18.31 44.43 16.29
CA GLU A 136 -18.64 45.76 15.75
C GLU A 136 -20.09 46.15 16.04
N GLU A 137 -21.05 45.23 15.83
CA GLU A 137 -22.45 45.47 16.16
C GLU A 137 -22.66 45.71 17.65
N LEU A 138 -22.04 44.91 18.52
CA LEU A 138 -22.16 45.09 19.97
C LEU A 138 -21.56 46.42 20.44
N ALA A 139 -20.46 46.87 19.82
CA ALA A 139 -19.87 48.17 20.08
C ALA A 139 -20.80 49.32 19.64
N SER A 140 -21.46 49.18 18.48
CA SER A 140 -22.39 50.18 17.95
C SER A 140 -23.64 50.35 18.84
N LEU A 141 -24.21 49.24 19.34
CA LEU A 141 -25.38 49.26 20.21
C LEU A 141 -25.07 49.89 21.58
N SER A 142 -23.82 49.79 22.02
CA SER A 142 -23.37 50.50 23.22
C SER A 142 -23.29 52.00 23.04
N ALA A 143 -22.79 52.47 21.90
CA ALA A 143 -22.65 53.90 21.62
C ALA A 143 -24.02 54.60 21.58
N ALA A 144 -25.08 53.85 21.28
CA ALA A 144 -26.46 54.30 21.31
C ALA A 144 -27.09 54.34 22.73
N ASN A 145 -26.33 54.15 23.81
CA ASN A 145 -26.79 54.18 25.22
C ASN A 145 -27.90 53.17 25.57
N GLN A 146 -28.03 52.07 24.82
CA GLN A 146 -29.06 51.06 25.06
C GLN A 146 -28.66 49.95 26.05
N LEU A 147 -27.38 49.86 26.46
CA LEU A 147 -26.85 48.75 27.26
C LEU A 147 -26.17 49.24 28.58
N PRO A 148 -26.28 48.49 29.70
CA PRO A 148 -25.65 48.85 30.97
C PRO A 148 -24.11 48.75 30.92
N ALA A 149 -23.45 49.31 31.94
CA ALA A 149 -22.01 49.55 32.10
C ALA A 149 -21.03 48.36 31.92
N ASP A 150 -21.49 47.17 31.56
CA ASP A 150 -20.70 45.94 31.45
C ASP A 150 -20.11 45.71 30.03
N LEU A 151 -20.11 46.73 29.17
CA LEU A 151 -19.73 46.57 27.77
C LEU A 151 -18.22 46.40 27.52
N ALA A 152 -17.39 46.98 28.40
CA ALA A 152 -15.95 46.77 28.34
C ALA A 152 -15.59 45.30 28.60
N SER A 153 -16.35 44.63 29.48
CA SER A 153 -16.16 43.21 29.77
C SER A 153 -16.59 42.37 28.57
N LEU A 154 -17.76 42.61 27.97
CA LEU A 154 -18.26 41.94 26.76
C LEU A 154 -17.29 42.05 25.57
N THR A 155 -16.82 43.26 25.26
CA THR A 155 -15.85 43.47 24.16
C THR A 155 -14.52 42.74 24.43
N SER A 156 -14.08 42.71 25.70
CA SER A 156 -12.88 41.96 26.09
C SER A 156 -13.07 40.45 25.95
N VAL A 157 -14.28 39.94 26.23
CA VAL A 157 -14.66 38.53 26.07
C VAL A 157 -14.68 38.16 24.59
N GLY A 158 -15.27 38.99 23.72
CA GLY A 158 -15.23 38.79 22.27
C GLY A 158 -13.81 38.70 21.72
N LYS A 159 -12.90 39.57 22.17
CA LYS A 159 -11.46 39.49 21.82
C LYS A 159 -10.78 38.22 22.33
N LYS A 160 -11.10 37.78 23.56
CA LYS A 160 -10.57 36.52 24.11
C LYS A 160 -11.06 35.31 23.31
N MET A 161 -12.35 35.29 22.95
CA MET A 161 -12.94 34.20 22.15
C MET A 161 -12.34 34.15 20.76
N LYS A 162 -12.12 35.31 20.12
CA LYS A 162 -11.42 35.40 18.83
C LYS A 162 -10.04 34.76 18.90
N ARG A 163 -9.23 35.15 19.89
CA ARG A 163 -7.89 34.58 20.09
C ARG A 163 -7.96 33.07 20.29
N ARG A 164 -8.91 32.59 21.10
CA ARG A 164 -9.04 31.15 21.34
C ARG A 164 -9.37 30.37 20.07
N VAL A 165 -10.26 30.86 19.21
CA VAL A 165 -10.55 30.22 17.92
C VAL A 165 -9.32 30.23 17.01
N GLN A 166 -8.52 31.31 17.01
CA GLN A 166 -7.24 31.35 16.29
C GLN A 166 -6.26 30.30 16.84
N ASP A 167 -6.15 30.16 18.16
CA ASP A 167 -5.29 29.15 18.79
C ASP A 167 -5.73 27.73 18.41
N ILE A 168 -7.04 27.44 18.34
CA ILE A 168 -7.56 26.15 17.86
C ILE A 168 -7.16 25.90 16.40
N MET A 169 -7.22 26.92 15.55
CA MET A 169 -6.82 26.78 14.15
C MET A 169 -5.32 26.50 13.98
N ILE A 170 -4.47 27.10 14.82
CA ILE A 170 -3.03 26.83 14.87
C ILE A 170 -2.80 25.40 15.35
N GLU A 171 -3.48 24.98 16.43
CA GLU A 171 -3.39 23.61 16.93
C GLU A 171 -3.82 22.58 15.86
N TYR A 172 -4.81 22.89 15.03
CA TYR A 172 -5.19 22.04 13.90
C TYR A 172 -4.12 21.98 12.81
N ASP A 173 -3.38 23.05 12.55
CA ASP A 173 -2.24 23.01 11.63
C ASP A 173 -1.15 22.09 12.16
N ASP A 174 -0.80 22.23 13.44
CA ASP A 174 0.18 21.37 14.11
C ASP A 174 -0.25 19.89 14.00
N LYS A 175 -1.54 19.58 14.23
CA LYS A 175 -2.06 18.21 14.13
C LYS A 175 -2.10 17.66 12.71
N ILE A 176 -2.30 18.51 11.70
CA ILE A 176 -2.19 18.10 10.29
C ILE A 176 -0.72 17.79 9.97
N ASP A 177 0.21 18.60 10.47
CA ASP A 177 1.64 18.41 10.24
C ASP A 177 2.16 17.15 10.93
N ASP A 178 1.71 16.85 12.15
CA ASP A 178 1.96 15.57 12.83
C ASP A 178 1.55 14.37 11.94
N CYS A 179 0.34 14.42 11.37
CA CYS A 179 -0.17 13.38 10.47
C CYS A 179 0.67 13.26 9.19
N ASN A 180 1.07 14.38 8.58
CA ASN A 180 1.90 14.40 7.39
C ASN A 180 3.29 13.81 7.66
N MET A 181 3.94 14.22 8.75
CA MET A 181 5.25 13.71 9.15
C MET A 181 5.21 12.19 9.33
N MET A 182 4.18 11.70 10.01
CA MET A 182 3.99 10.29 10.25
C MET A 182 3.74 9.46 8.98
N LEU A 183 2.93 9.99 8.06
CA LEU A 183 2.71 9.37 6.75
C LEU A 183 4.02 9.28 5.95
N CYS A 184 4.82 10.34 5.95
CA CYS A 184 6.12 10.36 5.29
C CYS A 184 7.08 9.34 5.92
N ASN A 185 7.22 9.33 7.24
CA ASN A 185 8.11 8.42 7.96
C ASN A 185 7.73 6.95 7.70
N THR A 186 6.44 6.62 7.83
CA THR A 186 5.96 5.24 7.61
C THR A 186 6.09 4.83 6.15
N SER A 187 5.79 5.73 5.20
CA SER A 187 5.96 5.44 3.77
C SER A 187 7.42 5.18 3.42
N LEU A 188 8.37 5.90 4.02
CA LEU A 188 9.79 5.69 3.80
C LEU A 188 10.24 4.33 4.36
N ALA A 189 9.85 4.01 5.60
CA ALA A 189 10.13 2.71 6.21
C ALA A 189 9.52 1.55 5.40
N MET A 190 8.31 1.74 4.88
CA MET A 190 7.64 0.75 4.04
C MET A 190 8.41 0.56 2.72
N GLN A 191 8.87 1.64 2.07
CA GLN A 191 9.67 1.54 0.84
C GLN A 191 11.00 0.83 1.04
N THR A 192 11.69 1.04 2.17
CA THR A 192 12.95 0.33 2.45
C THR A 192 12.70 -1.16 2.65
N VAL A 193 11.64 -1.52 3.38
CA VAL A 193 11.19 -2.91 3.51
C VAL A 193 10.89 -3.49 2.13
N TRP A 194 10.03 -2.88 1.31
CA TRP A 194 9.71 -3.37 -0.06
C TRP A 194 10.91 -3.56 -0.96
N ASN A 195 11.87 -2.63 -0.94
CA ASN A 195 13.11 -2.78 -1.70
C ASN A 195 13.93 -4.00 -1.24
N HIS A 196 13.89 -4.31 0.06
CA HIS A 196 14.49 -5.52 0.60
C HIS A 196 13.74 -6.79 0.14
N ILE A 197 12.40 -6.74 0.10
CA ILE A 197 11.54 -7.82 -0.42
C ILE A 197 11.90 -8.14 -1.87
N ALA A 198 11.87 -7.14 -2.75
CA ALA A 198 12.16 -7.34 -4.18
C ALA A 198 13.56 -7.93 -4.41
N ARG A 199 14.55 -7.55 -3.58
CA ARG A 199 15.91 -8.10 -3.64
C ARG A 199 16.00 -9.54 -3.18
N THR A 200 15.25 -9.93 -2.15
CA THR A 200 15.24 -11.32 -1.65
C THR A 200 14.52 -12.24 -2.62
N ASP A 201 13.38 -11.80 -3.17
CA ASP A 201 12.64 -12.53 -4.20
C ASP A 201 13.47 -12.74 -5.49
N SER A 202 14.27 -11.74 -5.86
CA SER A 202 15.21 -11.90 -6.98
C SER A 202 16.26 -13.00 -6.74
N LYS A 203 16.70 -13.17 -5.48
CA LYS A 203 17.67 -14.22 -5.11
C LYS A 203 17.02 -15.60 -5.12
N THR A 204 15.80 -15.75 -4.58
CA THR A 204 15.06 -17.02 -4.61
C THR A 204 14.77 -17.42 -6.06
N ASN A 205 14.32 -16.49 -6.90
CA ASN A 205 14.11 -16.74 -8.32
C ASN A 205 15.40 -17.13 -9.04
N ASN A 206 16.55 -16.54 -8.67
CA ASN A 206 17.84 -16.96 -9.21
C ASN A 206 18.20 -18.39 -8.78
N VAL A 207 18.01 -18.73 -7.51
CA VAL A 207 18.24 -20.10 -7.01
C VAL A 207 17.33 -21.11 -7.72
N ILE A 208 16.05 -20.77 -7.91
CA ILE A 208 15.11 -21.60 -8.66
C ILE A 208 15.58 -21.73 -10.11
N ALA A 209 15.95 -20.65 -10.79
CA ALA A 209 16.46 -20.71 -12.17
C ALA A 209 17.73 -21.57 -12.30
N VAL A 210 18.64 -21.50 -11.31
CA VAL A 210 19.83 -22.35 -11.24
C VAL A 210 19.46 -23.81 -11.02
N GLN A 211 18.50 -24.09 -10.15
CA GLN A 211 17.99 -25.45 -9.92
C GLN A 211 17.28 -26.01 -11.16
N THR A 212 16.42 -25.24 -11.82
CA THR A 212 15.77 -25.61 -13.09
C THR A 212 16.80 -25.84 -14.20
N ARG A 213 17.90 -25.08 -14.22
CA ARG A 213 19.01 -25.33 -15.15
C ARG A 213 19.66 -26.70 -14.89
N HIS A 214 19.77 -27.15 -13.64
CA HIS A 214 20.26 -28.49 -13.32
C HIS A 214 19.25 -29.58 -13.69
N GLU A 215 17.95 -29.35 -13.50
CA GLU A 215 16.92 -30.29 -14.00
C GLU A 215 16.99 -30.45 -15.52
N SER A 216 17.32 -29.36 -16.24
CA SER A 216 17.54 -29.40 -17.70
C SER A 216 18.75 -30.25 -18.11
N THR A 217 19.82 -30.33 -17.29
CA THR A 217 20.96 -31.21 -17.60
C THR A 217 20.62 -32.68 -17.36
N GLN A 218 19.82 -32.99 -16.35
CA GLN A 218 19.31 -34.34 -16.12
C GLN A 218 18.40 -34.82 -17.25
N MET A 219 17.52 -33.96 -17.76
CA MET A 219 16.65 -34.25 -18.91
C MET A 219 17.46 -34.62 -20.17
N ARG A 220 18.59 -33.93 -20.41
CA ARG A 220 19.51 -34.23 -21.53
C ARG A 220 20.16 -35.61 -21.40
N THR A 221 20.51 -36.05 -20.19
CA THR A 221 21.12 -37.37 -19.97
C THR A 221 20.13 -38.51 -20.22
N ILE A 222 18.87 -38.37 -19.80
CA ILE A 222 17.83 -39.38 -20.06
C ILE A 222 17.59 -39.51 -21.57
N ALA A 223 17.50 -38.39 -22.28
CA ALA A 223 17.36 -38.39 -23.74
C ALA A 223 18.53 -39.11 -24.43
N LEU A 224 19.78 -38.86 -24.00
CA LEU A 224 20.95 -39.58 -24.51
C LEU A 224 20.86 -41.09 -24.30
N LEU A 225 20.37 -41.54 -23.14
CA LEU A 225 20.23 -42.97 -22.86
C LEU A 225 19.21 -43.63 -23.80
N THR A 226 18.05 -43.00 -24.01
CA THR A 226 17.02 -43.50 -24.93
C THR A 226 17.51 -43.55 -26.38
N MET A 227 18.32 -42.56 -26.76
CA MET A 227 18.84 -42.40 -28.11
C MET A 227 19.90 -43.46 -28.48
N ILE A 228 20.66 -43.96 -27.50
CA ILE A 228 21.58 -45.10 -27.69
C ILE A 228 20.81 -46.44 -27.63
N TYR A 229 19.86 -46.54 -26.71
CA TYR A 229 19.13 -47.78 -26.46
C TYR A 229 18.20 -48.16 -27.62
N LEU A 230 17.46 -47.20 -28.18
CA LEU A 230 16.49 -47.44 -29.25
C LEU A 230 17.10 -48.06 -30.54
N PRO A 231 18.21 -47.55 -31.11
CA PRO A 231 18.84 -48.17 -32.26
C PRO A 231 19.45 -49.53 -31.92
N LEU A 232 20.09 -49.66 -30.75
CA LEU A 232 20.69 -50.92 -30.31
C LEU A 232 19.63 -52.02 -30.14
N SER A 233 18.48 -51.69 -29.55
CA SER A 233 17.36 -52.61 -29.37
C SER A 233 16.70 -52.99 -30.70
N SER A 234 16.63 -52.05 -31.66
CA SER A 234 16.06 -52.33 -32.99
C SER A 234 16.94 -53.30 -33.79
N VAL A 235 18.27 -53.13 -33.72
CA VAL A 235 19.22 -54.08 -34.30
C VAL A 235 19.10 -55.44 -33.62
N ALA A 236 19.02 -55.49 -32.27
CA ALA A 236 18.83 -56.75 -31.55
C ALA A 236 17.54 -57.48 -31.97
N GLY A 237 16.43 -56.76 -32.16
CA GLY A 237 15.14 -57.33 -32.58
C GLY A 237 15.17 -57.92 -34.00
N ILE A 238 15.72 -57.18 -34.96
CA ILE A 238 15.82 -57.63 -36.36
C ILE A 238 16.65 -58.93 -36.45
N PHE A 239 17.78 -58.97 -35.74
CA PHE A 239 18.66 -60.15 -35.78
C PHE A 239 18.21 -61.30 -34.86
N SER A 240 17.35 -61.06 -33.88
CA SER A 240 16.76 -62.12 -33.04
C SER A 240 15.86 -63.06 -33.83
N MET A 241 15.30 -62.62 -34.96
CA MET A 241 14.45 -63.47 -35.82
C MET A 241 15.22 -64.22 -36.91
N ASP A 242 16.37 -63.71 -37.36
CA ASP A 242 17.01 -64.19 -38.61
C ASP A 242 18.38 -64.86 -38.43
N MET A 243 19.06 -64.67 -37.29
CA MET A 243 20.48 -65.04 -37.17
C MET A 243 20.74 -66.45 -36.60
N PHE A 244 19.74 -67.08 -35.98
CA PHE A 244 19.85 -68.44 -35.44
C PHE A 244 18.83 -69.38 -36.09
N ASN A 245 19.31 -70.24 -36.99
CA ASN A 245 18.51 -71.32 -37.55
C ASN A 245 18.69 -72.58 -36.69
N TRP A 246 17.86 -72.73 -35.65
CA TRP A 246 17.91 -73.86 -34.72
C TRP A 246 17.44 -75.20 -35.33
N GLU A 247 16.95 -75.21 -36.57
CA GLU A 247 16.51 -76.40 -37.32
C GLU A 247 17.49 -76.85 -38.43
N ALA A 248 18.75 -76.41 -38.39
CA ALA A 248 19.76 -76.82 -39.37
C ALA A 248 20.12 -78.32 -39.24
N ALA A 249 20.03 -79.09 -40.33
CA ALA A 249 20.39 -80.50 -40.37
C ALA A 249 21.93 -80.70 -40.37
N ASP A 250 22.38 -81.89 -39.95
CA ASP A 250 23.79 -82.24 -39.74
C ASP A 250 24.69 -81.84 -40.93
N GLY A 251 25.52 -80.81 -40.72
CA GLY A 251 26.52 -80.33 -41.67
C GLY A 251 26.35 -78.87 -42.13
N GLU A 252 25.22 -78.20 -41.84
CA GLU A 252 25.05 -76.78 -42.16
C GLU A 252 25.38 -75.84 -41.00
N SER A 253 25.91 -74.66 -41.35
CA SER A 253 26.39 -73.66 -40.39
C SER A 253 25.24 -73.05 -39.59
N ILE A 254 25.18 -73.38 -38.30
CA ILE A 254 24.20 -72.89 -37.32
C ILE A 254 24.27 -71.36 -37.14
N VAL A 255 25.38 -70.74 -37.58
CA VAL A 255 25.61 -69.29 -37.55
C VAL A 255 25.85 -68.77 -38.96
N SER A 256 25.10 -67.74 -39.38
CA SER A 256 25.28 -67.13 -40.70
C SER A 256 26.66 -66.47 -40.84
N LYS A 257 27.33 -66.70 -41.97
CA LYS A 257 28.66 -66.14 -42.33
C LYS A 257 28.68 -64.60 -42.42
N HIS A 258 27.51 -63.95 -42.29
CA HIS A 258 27.30 -62.51 -42.43
C HIS A 258 27.30 -61.74 -41.11
N ILE A 259 27.78 -62.32 -40.01
CA ILE A 259 27.82 -61.67 -38.68
C ILE A 259 28.61 -60.35 -38.66
N TRP A 260 29.50 -60.11 -39.64
CA TRP A 260 30.19 -58.82 -39.75
C TRP A 260 29.25 -57.66 -40.13
N LEU A 261 28.14 -57.93 -40.86
CA LEU A 261 27.12 -56.92 -41.17
C LEU A 261 26.43 -56.41 -39.89
N PHE A 262 26.33 -57.22 -38.83
CA PHE A 262 25.85 -56.76 -37.53
C PHE A 262 26.73 -55.64 -36.98
N GLY A 263 28.05 -55.82 -37.00
CA GLY A 263 29.01 -54.82 -36.51
C GLY A 263 28.94 -53.51 -37.30
N VAL A 264 28.84 -53.61 -38.64
CA VAL A 264 28.79 -52.44 -39.52
C VAL A 264 27.46 -51.69 -39.40
N LEU A 265 26.32 -52.40 -39.37
CA LEU A 265 25.00 -51.79 -39.26
C LEU A 265 24.82 -51.13 -37.89
N ALA A 266 25.23 -51.80 -36.81
CA ALA A 266 25.17 -51.26 -35.46
C ALA A 266 26.06 -50.01 -35.31
N ALA A 267 27.30 -50.06 -35.82
CA ALA A 267 28.20 -48.91 -35.79
C ALA A 267 27.66 -47.74 -36.63
N GLY A 268 27.10 -48.01 -37.82
CA GLY A 268 26.50 -47.01 -38.70
C GLY A 268 25.29 -46.31 -38.08
N LEU A 269 24.37 -47.06 -37.48
CA LEU A 269 23.17 -46.50 -36.85
C LEU A 269 23.51 -45.70 -35.58
N THR A 270 24.52 -46.14 -34.83
CA THR A 270 25.05 -45.40 -33.67
C THR A 270 25.71 -44.09 -34.12
N LEU A 271 26.52 -44.12 -35.18
CA LEU A 271 27.16 -42.91 -35.72
C LEU A 271 26.11 -41.90 -36.22
N LEU A 272 25.10 -42.37 -36.95
CA LEU A 272 24.03 -41.53 -37.52
C LEU A 272 23.24 -40.83 -36.41
N THR A 273 22.88 -41.56 -35.36
CA THR A 273 22.19 -40.98 -34.21
C THR A 273 23.07 -39.91 -33.55
N PHE A 274 24.32 -40.21 -33.18
CA PHE A 274 25.24 -39.22 -32.60
C PHE A 274 25.41 -37.96 -33.47
N LEU A 275 25.50 -38.12 -34.80
CA LEU A 275 25.56 -37.01 -35.75
C LEU A 275 24.29 -36.15 -35.73
N ALA A 276 23.11 -36.76 -35.72
CA ALA A 276 21.84 -36.04 -35.66
C ALA A 276 21.72 -35.19 -34.38
N TRP A 277 22.16 -35.72 -33.23
CA TRP A 277 22.17 -34.98 -31.97
C TRP A 277 23.21 -33.86 -31.94
N PHE A 278 24.42 -34.12 -32.44
CA PHE A 278 25.46 -33.09 -32.51
C PHE A 278 25.03 -31.92 -33.40
N LEU A 279 24.37 -32.20 -34.52
CA LEU A 279 23.82 -31.17 -35.40
C LEU A 279 22.62 -30.44 -34.77
N GLY A 280 21.72 -31.17 -34.09
CA GLY A 280 20.57 -30.59 -33.40
C GLY A 280 20.99 -29.66 -32.25
N THR A 281 21.85 -30.13 -31.35
CA THR A 281 22.34 -29.33 -30.22
C THR A 281 23.18 -28.13 -30.65
N ARG A 282 23.94 -28.25 -31.75
CA ARG A 282 24.70 -27.12 -32.31
C ARG A 282 23.77 -26.07 -32.93
N ARG A 283 22.66 -26.48 -33.56
CA ARG A 283 21.63 -25.57 -34.07
C ARG A 283 20.91 -24.82 -32.96
N GLU A 284 20.55 -25.51 -31.87
CA GLU A 284 19.92 -24.87 -30.71
C GLU A 284 20.81 -23.80 -30.08
N LYS A 285 22.12 -24.05 -29.96
CA LYS A 285 23.08 -23.06 -29.44
C LYS A 285 23.17 -21.81 -30.31
N VAL A 286 23.20 -21.97 -31.64
CA VAL A 286 23.27 -20.83 -32.58
C VAL A 286 21.97 -20.02 -32.60
N LEU A 287 20.82 -20.68 -32.42
CA LEU A 287 19.53 -19.99 -32.33
C LEU A 287 19.40 -19.20 -31.01
N ALA A 288 19.88 -19.78 -29.90
CA ALA A 288 19.91 -19.10 -28.60
C ALA A 288 20.85 -17.88 -28.62
N GLU A 289 22.03 -18.01 -29.23
CA GLU A 289 23.00 -16.91 -29.36
C GLU A 289 22.45 -15.77 -30.23
N LYS A 290 21.72 -16.09 -31.31
CA LYS A 290 21.02 -15.06 -32.11
C LYS A 290 19.90 -14.38 -31.33
N SER A 291 19.09 -15.12 -30.58
CA SER A 291 18.01 -14.51 -29.79
C SER A 291 18.56 -13.56 -28.72
N ASP A 292 19.64 -13.94 -28.04
CA ASP A 292 20.29 -13.08 -27.05
C ASP A 292 20.83 -11.79 -27.69
N GLU A 293 21.43 -11.88 -28.90
CA GLU A 293 21.88 -10.70 -29.66
C GLU A 293 20.72 -9.78 -30.11
N TYR A 294 19.51 -10.32 -30.32
CA TYR A 294 18.31 -9.52 -30.60
C TYR A 294 17.80 -8.79 -29.36
N PHE A 295 17.89 -9.38 -28.16
CA PHE A 295 17.47 -8.75 -26.91
C PHE A 295 18.50 -7.76 -26.36
N GLU A 296 19.80 -7.94 -26.65
CA GLU A 296 20.87 -7.08 -26.14
C GLU A 296 21.13 -5.83 -27.00
N LYS A 297 20.60 -5.76 -28.24
CA LYS A 297 20.70 -4.52 -29.04
C LYS A 297 19.84 -3.43 -28.40
N PRO A 298 20.45 -2.32 -27.91
CA PRO A 298 19.67 -1.21 -27.38
C PRO A 298 18.79 -0.68 -28.51
N GLU A 299 17.48 -0.66 -28.28
CA GLU A 299 16.52 0.03 -29.13
C GLU A 299 16.94 1.50 -29.16
N ARG A 300 17.72 1.88 -30.19
CA ARG A 300 18.08 3.27 -30.44
C ARG A 300 16.79 3.96 -30.83
N ARG A 301 16.12 4.50 -29.81
CA ARG A 301 15.07 5.49 -29.92
C ARG A 301 15.57 6.55 -30.89
N ASN A 302 15.05 6.56 -32.11
CA ASN A 302 15.23 7.65 -33.05
C ASN A 302 14.55 8.87 -32.45
N THR A 303 15.28 9.64 -31.64
CA THR A 303 15.04 11.08 -31.49
C THR A 303 15.43 11.73 -32.80
N GLY A 304 14.51 11.70 -33.76
CA GLY A 304 14.58 12.41 -35.03
C GLY A 304 13.47 13.45 -35.07
N ALA A 305 13.83 14.69 -34.72
CA ALA A 305 13.28 15.94 -35.21
C ALA A 305 11.76 16.05 -35.43
N PHE A 306 11.07 16.68 -34.48
CA PHE A 306 9.99 17.61 -34.83
C PHE A 306 10.60 19.01 -34.84
N VAL A 307 10.66 19.60 -36.04
CA VAL A 307 10.80 21.04 -36.29
C VAL A 307 9.40 21.66 -36.14
#